data_AF-A0A538CI87-F1
#
_entry.id   AF-A0A538CI87-F1
#
_cell.length_a   1.000
_cell.length_b   1.000
_cell.length_c   1.000
_cell.angle_alpha   90.00
_cell.angle_beta   90.00
_cell.angle_gamma   90.00
#
_symmetry.space_group_name_H-M   'P 1'
#
loop_
_entity.id
_entity.type
_entity.pdbx_description
1 polymer ?
#
loop_
_entity_poly.entity_id
_entity_poly.type
_entity_poly.pdbx_seq_one_letter_code
_entity_poly.pdbx_strand_id
1 'polypeptide(L)' 'MRLRLSDPALIPELLDFLQSTPDVVVDVVGDREVEVSLLGSYALDAMRMELYLRIRAWEAARAARGVTVELVDEPSR' A
#
# COMPACT_ATOMS: atom_id res chain seq x y z
N MET A 1 -1.91 -2.80 -7.28
CA MET A 1 -0.52 -2.73 -6.74
C MET A 1 -0.47 -3.59 -5.52
N ARG A 2 0.47 -4.52 -5.44
CA ARG A 2 0.58 -5.42 -4.29
C ARG A 2 1.71 -4.99 -3.37
N LEU A 3 1.44 -5.02 -2.07
CA LEU A 3 2.36 -4.63 -1.02
C LEU A 3 2.58 -5.83 -0.09
N ARG A 4 3.82 -6.01 0.36
CA ARG A 4 4.19 -6.98 1.39
C ARG A 4 4.84 -6.27 2.56
N LEU A 5 4.37 -6.55 3.76
CA LEU A 5 4.87 -5.96 5.01
C LEU A 5 5.82 -6.95 5.69
N SER A 6 6.91 -6.43 6.28
CA SER A 6 7.79 -7.24 7.13
C SER A 6 7.12 -7.67 8.44
N ASP A 7 6.17 -6.87 8.94
CA ASP A 7 5.40 -7.12 10.16
C ASP A 7 3.88 -7.18 9.86
N PRO A 8 3.24 -8.36 9.92
CA PRO A 8 1.80 -8.49 9.68
C PRO A 8 0.93 -7.81 10.74
N ALA A 9 1.45 -7.54 11.95
CA ALA A 9 0.68 -6.87 13.00
C ALA A 9 0.31 -5.42 12.62
N LEU A 10 0.94 -4.87 11.58
CA LEU A 10 0.71 -3.53 11.06
C LEU A 10 -0.28 -3.45 9.92
N ILE A 11 -0.79 -4.58 9.43
CA ILE A 11 -1.79 -4.60 8.37
C ILE A 11 -3.01 -3.75 8.74
N PRO A 12 -3.62 -3.86 9.94
CA PRO A 12 -4.78 -3.04 10.30
C PRO A 12 -4.48 -1.54 10.24
N GLU A 13 -3.32 -1.12 10.76
CA GLU A 13 -2.88 0.28 10.76
C GLU A 13 -2.62 0.82 9.35
N LEU A 14 -2.10 -0.02 8.45
CA LEU A 14 -1.92 0.33 7.04
C LEU A 14 -3.26 0.42 6.30
N LEU A 15 -4.19 -0.49 6.58
CA LEU A 15 -5.54 -0.48 6.00
C LEU A 15 -6.25 0.82 6.36
N ASP A 16 -6.27 1.20 7.64
CA ASP A 16 -6.90 2.44 8.11
C ASP A 16 -6.31 3.67 7.40
N PHE A 17 -4.99 3.72 7.25
CA PHE A 17 -4.31 4.80 6.54
C PHE A 17 -4.70 4.85 5.06
N LEU A 18 -4.70 3.72 4.35
CA LEU A 18 -5.00 3.67 2.92
C LEU A 18 -6.48 3.92 2.63
N GLN A 19 -7.39 3.38 3.45
CA GLN A 19 -8.84 3.59 3.32
C GLN A 19 -9.25 5.05 3.55
N SER A 20 -8.44 5.84 4.26
CA SER A 20 -8.65 7.29 4.40
C SER A 20 -8.32 8.09 3.13
N THR A 21 -7.65 7.47 2.15
CA THR A 21 -7.29 8.11 0.88
C THR A 21 -8.45 7.97 -0.11
N PRO A 22 -8.94 9.07 -0.71
CA PRO A 22 -9.93 9.00 -1.77
C PRO A 22 -9.48 8.10 -2.91
N ASP A 23 -10.43 7.44 -3.56
CA ASP A 23 -10.19 6.65 -4.77
C ASP A 23 -9.20 5.48 -4.57
N VAL A 24 -9.01 5.02 -3.33
CA VAL A 24 -8.21 3.84 -2.99
C VAL A 24 -9.11 2.75 -2.40
N VAL A 25 -9.00 1.54 -2.94
CA VAL A 25 -9.55 0.32 -2.36
C VAL A 25 -8.39 -0.57 -1.94
N VAL A 26 -8.51 -1.19 -0.77
CA VAL A 26 -7.48 -2.07 -0.23
C VAL A 26 -8.09 -3.35 0.31
N ASP A 27 -7.49 -4.47 -0.06
CA ASP A 27 -7.88 -5.83 0.34
C ASP A 27 -6.68 -6.59 0.90
N VAL A 28 -6.89 -7.41 1.93
CA VAL A 28 -5.87 -8.35 2.41
C VAL A 28 -5.88 -9.59 1.55
N VAL A 29 -4.77 -9.89 0.88
CA VAL A 29 -4.66 -11.00 -0.09
C VAL A 29 -3.74 -12.13 0.36
N GLY A 30 -3.13 -11.98 1.54
CA GLY A 30 -2.38 -13.02 2.22
C GLY A 30 -1.91 -12.56 3.60
N ASP A 31 -1.25 -13.45 4.36
CA ASP A 31 -0.87 -13.20 5.76
C ASP A 31 -0.03 -11.93 5.98
N ARG A 32 0.71 -11.50 4.95
CA ARG A 32 1.57 -10.31 4.95
C ARG A 32 1.34 -9.40 3.74
N GLU A 33 0.29 -9.68 2.97
CA GLU A 33 0.10 -9.08 1.66
C GLU A 33 -1.22 -8.35 1.58
N VAL A 34 -1.15 -7.15 1.03
CA VAL A 34 -2.28 -6.27 0.79
C VAL A 34 -2.25 -5.85 -0.67
N GLU A 35 -3.42 -5.87 -1.30
CA GLU A 35 -3.63 -5.40 -2.65
C GLU A 35 -4.32 -4.04 -2.60
N VAL A 36 -3.73 -3.08 -3.30
CA VAL A 36 -4.21 -1.70 -3.35
C VAL A 36 -4.57 -1.36 -4.79
N SER A 37 -5.81 -0.95 -4.99
CA SER A 37 -6.38 -0.60 -6.29
C SER A 37 -6.83 0.85 -6.30
N LEU A 38 -6.57 1.53 -7.40
CA LEU A 38 -7.04 2.91 -7.63
C LEU A 38 -8.39 2.86 -8.35
N LEU A 39 -9.35 3.62 -7.84
CA LEU A 39 -10.62 3.87 -8.50
C LEU A 39 -10.48 5.09 -9.42
N GLY A 40 -11.05 5.00 -10.62
CA GLY A 40 -10.97 6.06 -11.61
C GLY A 40 -10.03 5.76 -12.76
N SER A 41 -10.17 6.53 -13.83
CA SER A 41 -9.46 6.33 -15.10
C SER A 41 -8.68 7.58 -15.55
N TYR A 42 -8.89 8.71 -14.87
CA TYR A 42 -8.23 9.97 -15.18
C TYR A 42 -6.93 10.12 -14.37
N ALA A 43 -5.86 10.58 -15.02
CA ALA A 43 -4.56 10.85 -14.38
C ALA A 43 -3.98 9.66 -13.57
N LEU A 44 -4.22 8.41 -14.03
CA LEU A 44 -3.80 7.19 -13.34
C LEU A 44 -2.31 7.15 -12.97
N ASP A 45 -1.43 7.65 -13.84
CA ASP A 45 0.01 7.68 -13.55
C ASP A 45 0.34 8.63 -12.38
N ALA A 46 -0.32 9.79 -12.32
CA ALA A 46 -0.18 10.73 -11.23
C ALA A 46 -0.72 10.14 -9.92
N MET A 47 -1.91 9.53 -9.96
CA MET A 47 -2.51 8.86 -8.80
C MET A 47 -1.62 7.70 -8.29
N ARG A 48 -1.03 6.92 -9.19
CA ARG A 48 -0.10 5.84 -8.83
C ARG A 48 1.15 6.38 -8.15
N MET A 49 1.72 7.47 -8.66
CA MET A 49 2.86 8.15 -8.04
C MET A 49 2.49 8.69 -6.65
N GLU A 50 1.32 9.33 -6.53
CA GLU A 50 0.83 9.88 -5.27
C GLU A 50 0.63 8.78 -4.21
N LEU A 51 0.03 7.66 -4.60
CA LEU A 51 -0.13 6.48 -3.74
C LEU A 51 1.23 5.91 -3.32
N TYR A 52 2.17 5.78 -4.25
CA TYR A 52 3.54 5.35 -3.95
C TYR A 52 4.19 6.25 -2.89
N LEU A 53 4.11 7.57 -3.06
CA LEU A 53 4.69 8.53 -2.11
C LEU A 53 4.03 8.45 -0.73
N ARG A 54 2.71 8.26 -0.67
CA ARG A 54 2.00 8.05 0.61
C ARG A 54 2.49 6.81 1.35
N ILE A 55 2.67 5.70 0.64
CA ILE A 55 3.18 4.45 1.24
C ILE A 55 4.60 4.66 1.78
N ARG A 56 5.47 5.34 1.03
CA ARG A 56 6.83 5.65 1.51
C ARG A 56 6.82 6.59 2.70
N ALA A 57 5.92 7.57 2.75
CA ALA A 57 5.75 8.43 3.92
C ALA A 57 5.27 7.64 5.15
N TRP A 58 4.32 6.72 4.96
CA TRP A 58 3.82 5.84 6.01
C TRP A 58 4.91 4.91 6.55
N GLU A 59 5.71 4.31 5.68
CA GLU A 59 6.85 3.46 6.03
C GLU A 59 7.92 4.27 6.81
N ALA A 60 8.29 5.46 6.31
CA ALA A 60 9.28 6.32 6.95
C ALA A 60 8.86 6.75 8.37
N ALA A 61 7.58 7.03 8.59
CA ALA A 61 7.04 7.35 9.92
C ALA A 61 7.19 6.19 10.92
N ARG A 62 7.43 4.97 10.44
CA ARG A 62 7.58 3.74 11.22
C ARG A 62 9.00 3.18 11.17
N ALA A 63 9.96 3.93 10.63
CA ALA A 63 11.35 3.49 10.50
C ALA A 63 11.98 3.06 11.85
N ALA A 64 11.62 3.73 12.95
CA ALA A 64 12.09 3.36 14.29
C ALA A 64 11.64 1.96 14.75
N ARG A 65 10.59 1.40 14.14
CA ARG A 65 10.08 0.04 14.40
C ARG A 65 10.70 -1.01 13.46
N GLY A 66 11.60 -0.61 12.54
CA GLY A 66 12.23 -1.52 11.58
C GLY A 66 11.29 -2.09 10.52
N VAL A 67 10.16 -1.43 10.29
CA VAL A 67 9.11 -1.87 9.35
C VAL A 67 9.55 -1.55 7.94
N THR A 68 9.35 -2.50 7.03
CA THR A 68 9.61 -2.33 5.59
C THR A 68 8.36 -2.70 4.80
N VAL A 69 8.12 -1.95 3.72
CA VAL A 69 7.06 -2.22 2.75
C VAL A 69 7.68 -2.49 1.39
N GLU A 70 7.52 -3.73 0.94
CA GLU A 70 7.95 -4.19 -0.37
C GLU A 70 6.80 -4.03 -1.37
N LEU A 71 7.07 -3.44 -2.54
CA LEU A 71 6.15 -3.52 -3.67
C LEU A 71 6.39 -4.86 -4.35
N VAL A 72 5.36 -5.68 -4.39
CA VAL A 72 5.38 -6.96 -5.08
C VAL A 72 4.83 -6.72 -6.49
N ASP A 73 5.65 -6.91 -7.52
CA ASP A 73 5.14 -6.90 -8.89
C ASP A 73 4.09 -8.01 -9.05
N GLU A 74 3.03 -7.74 -9.81
CA GLU A 74 2.15 -8.81 -10.26
C GLU A 74 2.98 -9.83 -11.05
N PRO A 75 2.84 -11.15 -10.80
CA PRO A 75 3.40 -12.13 -11.70
C PRO A 75 2.78 -11.88 -13.07
N SER A 76 3.60 -11.52 -14.06
CA SER A 76 3.22 -11.38 -15.46
C SER A 76 2.41 -12.60 -15.88
N ARG A 77 1.14 -12.40 -16.21
CA ARG A 77 0.31 -13.43 -16.84
C ARG A 77 -0.59 -12.82 -17.91
#